data_AF-A0A7R9R0Y1-F1
#
_entry.id   AF-A0A7R9R0Y1-F1
#
_cell.length_a   1.000
_cell.length_b   1.000
_cell.length_c   1.000
_cell.angle_alpha   90.00
_cell.angle_beta   90.00
_cell.angle_gamma   90.00
#
_symmetry.space_group_name_H-M   'P 1'
#
loop_
_entity.id
_entity.type
_entity.pdbx_description
1 polymer ?
#
loop_
_entity_poly.entity_id
_entity_poly.type
_entity_poly.pdbx_seq_one_letter_code
_entity_poly.pdbx_strand_id
1 'polypeptide(L)'
;MTGLRNNGLNVDDLFQCSRHDESQPIVQELQKHWNNERQKKSSKFWRALVMAFGKYYIPPLTLLILGECVCRICQPLLLGIVIDHFNKVENRTFKQACMAAGGVCFCTALFILLHHSATIIVMRMGMRLRA
;
A
#
# COMPACT_ATOMS: atom_id res chain seq x y z
N MET A 1 7.69 5.25 -24.60
CA MET A 1 9.01 5.67 -25.11
C MET A 1 8.98 6.99 -25.90
N THR A 2 7.80 7.55 -26.20
CA THR A 2 7.64 8.82 -26.94
C THR A 2 8.34 10.01 -26.27
N GLY A 3 8.19 10.17 -24.95
CA GLY A 3 8.79 11.29 -24.21
C GLY A 3 10.33 11.31 -24.18
N LEU A 4 10.98 10.15 -24.12
CA LEU A 4 12.45 10.04 -24.15
C LEU A 4 13.03 10.35 -25.54
N ARG A 5 12.27 10.10 -26.61
CA ARG A 5 12.71 10.33 -27.99
C ARG A 5 12.44 11.75 -28.49
N ASN A 6 11.34 12.35 -28.05
CA ASN A 6 10.86 13.64 -28.57
C ASN A 6 11.17 14.84 -27.66
N ASN A 7 11.98 14.63 -26.60
CA ASN A 7 12.39 15.67 -25.64
C ASN A 7 11.22 16.44 -24.99
N GLY A 8 10.06 15.77 -24.85
CA GLY A 8 8.84 16.35 -24.32
C GLY A 8 7.64 15.42 -24.49
N LEU A 9 6.56 15.70 -23.74
CA LEU A 9 5.26 15.04 -23.85
C LEU A 9 4.22 16.10 -24.20
N ASN A 10 3.34 15.79 -25.14
CA ASN A 10 2.19 16.64 -25.45
C ASN A 10 0.91 16.09 -24.77
N VAL A 11 -0.15 16.90 -24.70
CA VAL A 11 -1.44 16.50 -24.11
C VAL A 11 -2.04 15.31 -24.87
N ASP A 12 -1.84 15.25 -26.18
CA ASP A 12 -2.33 14.15 -27.02
C ASP A 12 -1.63 12.81 -26.74
N ASP A 13 -0.46 12.83 -26.08
CA ASP A 13 0.25 11.61 -25.66
C ASP A 13 -0.33 11.01 -24.36
N LEU A 14 -1.24 11.72 -23.69
CA LEU A 14 -1.85 11.26 -22.45
C LEU A 14 -2.95 10.24 -22.74
N PHE A 15 -2.85 9.09 -22.08
CA PHE A 15 -3.92 8.10 -22.09
C PHE A 15 -5.16 8.64 -21.36
N GLN A 16 -6.34 8.30 -21.90
CA GLN A 16 -7.60 8.52 -21.20
C GLN A 16 -7.63 7.72 -19.89
N CYS A 17 -8.32 8.28 -18.88
CA CYS A 17 -8.55 7.58 -17.62
C CYS A 17 -9.23 6.23 -17.87
N SER A 18 -8.86 5.23 -17.06
CA SER A 18 -9.56 3.95 -17.04
C SER A 18 -11.01 4.16 -16.63
N ARG A 19 -11.94 3.40 -17.22
CA ARG A 19 -13.37 3.41 -16.84
C ARG A 19 -13.58 3.17 -15.35
N HIS A 20 -12.69 2.42 -14.71
CA HIS A 20 -12.74 2.17 -13.27
C HIS A 20 -12.35 3.38 -12.40
N ASP A 21 -11.68 4.37 -12.97
CA ASP A 21 -11.25 5.61 -12.32
C ASP A 21 -12.13 6.82 -12.71
N GLU A 22 -13.24 6.59 -13.41
CA GLU A 22 -14.22 7.65 -13.71
C GLU A 22 -14.92 8.14 -12.45
N SER A 23 -15.10 9.46 -12.34
CA SER A 23 -15.68 10.11 -11.17
C SER A 23 -17.18 9.85 -11.01
N GLN A 24 -17.94 9.74 -12.10
CA GLN A 24 -19.39 9.55 -12.05
C GLN A 24 -19.86 8.39 -11.16
N PRO A 25 -19.41 7.13 -11.36
CA PRO A 25 -19.88 6.01 -10.54
C PRO A 25 -19.49 6.18 -9.05
N ILE A 26 -18.34 6.80 -8.79
CA ILE A 26 -17.82 7.05 -7.44
C ILE A 26 -18.69 8.07 -6.72
N VAL A 27 -18.99 9.19 -7.38
CA VAL A 27 -19.83 10.27 -6.85
C VAL A 27 -21.26 9.77 -6.59
N GLN A 28 -21.82 8.96 -7.49
CA GLN A 28 -23.16 8.40 -7.32
C GLN A 28 -23.28 7.51 -6.08
N GLU A 29 -22.32 6.61 -5.85
CA GLU A 29 -22.30 5.75 -4.66
C GLU A 29 -22.13 6.58 -3.38
N LEU A 30 -21.23 7.56 -3.37
CA LEU A 30 -21.06 8.44 -2.22
C LEU A 30 -22.34 9.25 -1.93
N GLN A 31 -22.98 9.80 -2.95
CA GLN A 31 -24.20 10.58 -2.83
C GLN A 31 -25.36 9.73 -2.29
N LYS A 32 -25.47 8.48 -2.71
CA LYS A 32 -26.43 7.51 -2.17
C LYS A 32 -26.21 7.28 -0.68
N HIS A 33 -24.97 7.02 -0.25
CA HIS A 33 -24.65 6.84 1.17
C HIS A 33 -24.84 8.10 2.00
N TRP A 34 -24.52 9.27 1.43
CA TRP A 34 -24.71 10.56 2.09
C TRP A 34 -26.19 10.89 2.30
N ASN A 35 -27.04 10.67 1.30
CA ASN A 35 -28.48 10.91 1.42
C ASN A 35 -29.12 10.03 2.49
N ASN A 36 -28.65 8.79 2.65
CA ASN A 36 -29.09 7.90 3.73
C ASN A 36 -28.59 8.36 5.11
N GLU A 37 -27.34 8.82 5.23
CA GLU A 37 -26.78 9.32 6.50
C GLU A 37 -27.42 10.64 6.94
N ARG A 38 -27.82 11.50 6.00
CA ARG A 38 -28.52 12.78 6.28
C ARG A 38 -29.87 12.61 6.98
N GLN A 39 -30.53 11.45 6.84
CA GLN A 39 -31.80 11.19 7.52
C GLN A 39 -31.61 10.89 9.01
N LYS A 40 -30.35 10.69 9.48
CA LYS A 40 -30.05 10.39 10.88
C LYS A 40 -29.83 11.67 11.69
N LYS A 41 -30.28 11.63 12.94
CA LYS A 41 -30.17 12.74 13.92
C LYS A 41 -28.72 13.17 14.21
N SER A 42 -27.74 12.32 13.95
CA SER A 42 -26.29 12.59 14.11
C SER A 42 -25.50 12.32 12.83
N SER A 43 -25.93 12.95 11.73
CA SER A 43 -25.25 12.82 10.44
C SER A 43 -23.80 13.29 10.52
N LYS A 44 -22.88 12.43 10.08
CA LYS A 44 -21.45 12.75 9.93
C LYS A 44 -20.98 12.30 8.55
N PHE A 45 -20.45 13.23 7.76
CA PHE A 45 -19.99 12.96 6.39
C PHE A 45 -18.96 11.83 6.31
N TRP A 46 -18.03 11.77 7.27
CA TRP A 46 -17.01 10.70 7.30
C TRP A 46 -17.61 9.29 7.41
N ARG A 47 -18.81 9.13 7.98
CA ARG A 47 -19.48 7.81 8.05
C ARG A 47 -19.98 7.37 6.69
N ALA A 48 -20.60 8.29 5.94
CA ALA A 48 -21.00 8.03 4.56
C ALA A 48 -19.77 7.70 3.69
N LEU A 49 -18.66 8.38 3.94
CA LEU A 49 -17.38 8.10 3.28
C LEU A 49 -16.86 6.70 3.58
N VAL A 50 -16.79 6.32 4.86
CA VAL A 50 -16.35 4.97 5.25
C VAL A 50 -17.30 3.89 4.74
N MET A 51 -18.61 4.14 4.65
CA MET A 51 -19.55 3.16 4.08
C MET A 51 -19.40 3.00 2.57
N ALA A 52 -19.20 4.09 1.83
CA ALA A 52 -19.01 4.05 0.38
C ALA A 52 -17.68 3.41 -0.02
N PHE A 53 -16.61 3.73 0.71
CA PHE A 53 -15.24 3.40 0.32
C PHE A 53 -14.60 2.30 1.18
N GLY A 54 -15.02 2.14 2.43
CA GLY A 54 -14.35 1.27 3.42
C GLY A 54 -14.21 -0.19 2.99
N LYS A 55 -15.20 -0.77 2.31
CA LYS A 55 -15.13 -2.15 1.78
C LYS A 55 -13.96 -2.38 0.81
N TYR A 56 -13.55 -1.35 0.08
CA TYR A 56 -12.43 -1.40 -0.85
C TYR A 56 -11.11 -0.96 -0.19
N TYR A 57 -11.18 -0.16 0.87
CA TYR A 57 -10.01 0.46 1.51
C TYR A 57 -9.44 -0.37 2.66
N ILE A 58 -10.30 -0.97 3.49
CA ILE A 58 -9.88 -1.63 4.74
C ILE A 58 -9.00 -2.87 4.47
N PRO A 59 -9.33 -3.79 3.53
CA PRO A 59 -8.50 -4.99 3.32
C PRO A 59 -7.06 -4.71 2.87
N PRO A 60 -6.79 -3.91 1.81
CA PRO A 60 -5.42 -3.66 1.36
C PRO A 60 -4.62 -2.83 2.39
N LEU A 61 -5.28 -1.91 3.10
CA LEU A 61 -4.63 -1.12 4.15
C LEU A 61 -4.24 -1.99 5.34
N THR A 62 -5.12 -2.88 5.78
CA THR A 62 -4.83 -3.83 6.86
C THR A 62 -3.67 -4.75 6.49
N LEU A 63 -3.66 -5.27 5.25
CA LEU A 63 -2.57 -6.12 4.77
C LEU A 63 -1.23 -5.37 4.73
N LEU A 64 -1.25 -4.12 4.27
CA LEU A 64 -0.06 -3.27 4.26
C LEU A 64 0.49 -3.05 5.66
N ILE A 65 -0.36 -2.63 6.60
CA ILE A 65 0.06 -2.34 7.99
C ILE A 65 0.63 -3.58 8.65
N LEU A 66 -0.05 -4.73 8.51
CA LEU A 66 0.44 -5.99 9.07
C LEU A 66 1.77 -6.41 8.44
N GLY A 67 1.88 -6.36 7.11
CA GLY A 67 3.12 -6.70 6.41
C GLY A 67 4.28 -5.78 6.79
N GLU A 68 4.02 -4.47 6.91
CA GLU A 68 5.01 -3.48 7.32
C GLU A 68 5.48 -3.70 8.76
N CYS A 69 4.55 -3.91 9.71
CA CYS A 69 4.91 -4.19 11.09
C CYS A 69 5.73 -5.48 11.22
N VAL A 70 5.30 -6.57 10.56
CA VAL A 70 6.00 -7.85 10.64
C VAL A 70 7.39 -7.74 10.01
N CYS A 71 7.51 -7.21 8.79
CA CYS A 71 8.80 -7.11 8.11
C CYS A 71 9.78 -6.18 8.83
N ARG A 72 9.30 -5.03 9.36
CA ARG A 72 10.14 -4.10 10.14
C ARG A 72 10.66 -4.70 11.45
N ILE A 73 9.96 -5.66 12.04
CA ILE A 73 10.41 -6.35 13.26
C ILE A 73 11.31 -7.54 12.90
N CYS A 74 10.95 -8.34 11.89
CA CYS A 74 11.72 -9.52 11.51
C CYS A 74 13.11 -9.18 10.97
N GLN A 75 13.25 -8.13 10.15
CA GLN A 75 14.53 -7.71 9.58
C GLN A 75 15.64 -7.46 10.62
N PRO A 76 15.46 -6.60 11.65
CA PRO A 76 16.49 -6.35 12.64
C PRO A 76 16.78 -7.57 13.54
N LEU A 77 15.78 -8.43 13.81
CA LEU A 77 16.00 -9.67 14.55
C LEU A 77 16.91 -10.64 13.77
N LEU A 78 16.63 -10.83 12.49
CA LEU A 78 17.45 -11.67 11.61
C LEU A 78 18.84 -11.07 11.41
N LEU A 79 18.93 -9.74 11.29
CA LEU A 79 20.21 -9.04 11.18
C LEU A 79 21.04 -9.18 12.47
N GLY A 80 20.40 -9.17 13.64
CA GLY A 80 21.06 -9.43 14.93
C GLY A 80 21.77 -10.79 14.95
N ILE A 81 21.11 -11.84 14.46
CA ILE A 81 21.70 -13.19 14.34
C ILE A 81 22.93 -13.19 13.44
N VAL A 82 22.90 -12.41 12.35
CA VAL A 82 24.05 -12.28 11.43
C VAL A 82 25.20 -11.57 12.13
N ILE A 83 24.94 -10.48 12.86
CA ILE A 83 25.96 -9.71 13.60
C ILE A 83 26.59 -10.56 14.71
N ASP A 84 25.78 -11.31 15.47
CA ASP A 84 26.26 -12.16 16.57
C ASP A 84 27.21 -13.26 16.09
N HIS A 85 26.99 -13.79 14.87
CA HIS A 85 27.90 -14.74 14.24
C HIS A 85 29.30 -14.13 14.00
N PHE A 86 29.38 -12.88 13.57
CA PHE A 86 30.66 -12.19 13.36
C PHE A 86 31.35 -11.79 14.66
N ASN A 87 30.59 -11.41 15.69
CA ASN A 87 31.13 -11.03 16.99
C ASN A 87 31.56 -12.23 17.85
N LYS A 88 31.34 -13.47 17.40
CA LYS A 88 31.62 -14.72 18.14
C LYS A 88 30.94 -14.78 19.52
N VAL A 89 29.84 -14.05 19.70
CA VAL A 89 29.11 -13.96 20.97
C VAL A 89 28.34 -15.27 21.25
N GLU A 90 27.87 -15.94 20.19
CA GLU A 90 27.30 -17.29 20.26
C GLU A 90 28.02 -18.23 19.26
N ASN A 91 28.08 -19.54 19.58
CA ASN A 91 28.49 -20.61 18.67
C ASN A 91 27.43 -20.88 17.57
N ARG A 92 26.90 -19.84 16.94
CA ARG A 92 25.97 -19.95 15.80
C ARG A 92 26.72 -20.53 14.60
N THR A 93 26.20 -21.62 14.04
CA THR A 93 26.81 -22.25 12.86
C THR A 93 26.73 -21.31 11.66
N PHE A 94 27.74 -21.31 10.78
CA PHE A 94 27.73 -20.56 9.52
C PHE A 94 26.42 -20.73 8.72
N LYS A 95 25.86 -21.95 8.71
CA LYS A 95 24.56 -22.24 8.10
C LYS A 95 23.42 -21.38 8.66
N GLN A 96 23.37 -21.15 9.97
CA GLN A 96 22.34 -20.32 10.61
C GLN A 96 22.48 -18.84 10.24
N ALA A 97 23.71 -18.33 10.19
CA ALA A 97 23.98 -16.96 9.75
C ALA A 97 23.58 -16.75 8.28
N CYS A 98 23.92 -17.70 7.41
CA CYS A 98 23.52 -17.68 6.00
C CYS A 98 21.99 -17.72 5.82
N MET A 99 21.29 -18.57 6.57
CA MET A 99 19.82 -18.61 6.56
C MET A 99 19.21 -17.30 7.06
N ALA A 100 19.76 -16.69 8.12
CA ALA A 100 19.30 -15.42 8.63
C ALA A 100 19.51 -14.28 7.63
N ALA A 101 20.68 -14.21 6.98
CA ALA A 101 20.97 -13.25 5.92
C ALA A 101 20.02 -13.41 4.71
N GLY A 102 19.78 -14.66 4.29
CA GLY A 102 18.76 -14.96 3.27
C GLY A 102 17.36 -14.51 3.68
N GLY A 103 17.00 -14.69 4.95
CA GLY A 103 15.77 -14.18 5.54
C GLY A 103 15.66 -12.66 5.48
N VAL A 104 16.74 -11.92 5.78
CA VAL A 104 16.76 -10.44 5.65
C VAL A 104 16.48 -10.02 4.21
N CYS A 105 17.15 -10.64 3.23
CA CYS A 105 16.92 -10.35 1.81
C CYS A 105 15.47 -10.66 1.40
N PHE A 106 14.95 -11.81 1.84
CA PHE A 106 13.57 -12.21 1.55
C PHE A 106 12.54 -11.26 2.17
N CYS A 107 12.68 -10.92 3.46
CA CYS A 107 11.81 -9.94 4.13
C CYS A 107 11.83 -8.58 3.43
N THR A 108 13.00 -8.15 2.94
CA THR A 108 13.15 -6.89 2.21
C THR A 108 12.44 -6.93 0.86
N ALA A 109 12.62 -8.00 0.08
CA ALA A 109 11.93 -8.17 -1.20
C ALA A 109 10.40 -8.21 -1.01
N LEU A 110 9.93 -8.98 -0.02
CA LEU A 110 8.51 -9.06 0.31
C LEU A 110 7.94 -7.70 0.71
N PHE A 111 8.65 -6.96 1.56
CA PHE A 111 8.26 -5.62 1.98
C PHE A 111 8.12 -4.67 0.78
N ILE A 112 9.11 -4.63 -0.12
CA ILE A 112 9.10 -3.78 -1.31
C ILE A 112 7.87 -4.09 -2.19
N LEU A 113 7.62 -5.38 -2.47
CA LEU A 113 6.50 -5.80 -3.32
C LEU A 113 5.13 -5.41 -2.74
N LEU A 114 4.93 -5.65 -1.44
CA LEU A 114 3.69 -5.32 -0.75
C LEU A 114 3.51 -3.80 -0.62
N HIS A 115 4.56 -3.10 -0.20
CA HIS A 115 4.52 -1.67 0.06
C HIS A 115 4.24 -0.87 -1.20
N HIS A 116 4.95 -1.13 -2.30
CA HIS A 116 4.71 -0.39 -3.55
C HIS A 116 3.30 -0.62 -4.11
N SER A 117 2.84 -1.88 -4.10
CA SER A 117 1.50 -2.22 -4.57
C SER A 117 0.43 -1.51 -3.75
N ALA A 118 0.56 -1.51 -2.43
CA ALA A 118 -0.40 -0.87 -1.55
C ALA A 118 -0.37 0.67 -1.67
N THR A 119 0.81 1.28 -1.79
CA THR A 119 0.92 2.74 -1.95
C THR A 119 0.27 3.22 -3.24
N ILE A 120 0.41 2.48 -4.35
CA ILE A 120 -0.30 2.79 -5.61
C ILE A 120 -1.82 2.71 -5.41
N ILE A 121 -2.31 1.69 -4.72
CA ILE A 121 -3.75 1.55 -4.41
C ILE A 121 -4.22 2.74 -3.57
N VAL A 122 -3.51 3.10 -2.51
CA VAL A 122 -3.85 4.23 -1.62
C VAL A 122 -3.82 5.56 -2.37
N MET A 123 -2.83 5.79 -3.23
CA MET A 123 -2.76 7.01 -4.06
C MET A 123 -3.93 7.08 -5.05
N ARG A 124 -4.22 5.98 -5.77
CA ARG A 124 -5.37 5.90 -6.68
C ARG A 124 -6.68 6.16 -5.96
N MET A 125 -6.81 5.62 -4.75
CA MET A 125 -7.95 5.85 -3.89
C MET A 125 -8.07 7.32 -3.45
N GLY A 126 -6.97 7.95 -3.06
CA GLY A 126 -6.94 9.39 -2.75
C GLY A 126 -7.39 10.26 -3.92
N MET A 127 -7.03 9.90 -5.15
CA MET A 127 -7.54 10.59 -6.35
C MET A 127 -9.06 10.44 -6.48
N ARG A 128 -9.58 9.24 -6.27
CA ARG A 128 -11.02 8.95 -6.32
C ARG A 128 -11.83 9.65 -5.24
N LEU A 129 -11.24 9.86 -4.07
CA LEU A 129 -11.87 10.59 -2.96
C LEU A 129 -11.99 12.10 -3.25
N ARG A 130 -11.04 12.66 -4.01
CA ARG A 130 -11.01 14.08 -4.36
C ARG A 130 -11.90 14.42 -5.57
N ALA A 131 -12.09 13.47 -6.48
CA ALA A 131 -12.86 13.64 -7.72
C ALA A 131 -14.35 13.87 -7.45
#